data_AF-A0A9W6KX28-F1
#
_entry.id   AF-A0A9W6KX28-F1
#
_cell.length_a   1.000
_cell.length_b   1.000
_cell.length_c   1.000
_cell.angle_alpha   90.00
_cell.angle_beta   90.00
_cell.angle_gamma   90.00
#
_symmetry.space_group_name_H-M   'P 1'
#
loop_
_entity.id
_entity.type
_entity.pdbx_description
1 polymer ?
#
loop_
_entity_poly.entity_id
_entity_poly.type
_entity_poly.pdbx_seq_one_letter_code
_entity_poly.pdbx_strand_id
1 'polypeptide(L)'
;MPEQSEVDVDVVVVGGGGGGLTAALAATDGGATAVVLEKEERAGGNTALSTGSVPGAGTRWQGEAGIDDSAERLATDLLRQSGPHDAEDLVRTLAAASAGLVEWLVGTHAIDLRLITDYKHVGHSVPRLHAPPSRKGQALVADLLRACKAADVEVLTHSPVERLVVEDGMVRGVVVSGGRSGTYTLRCRAVVLAANGFGASPDMIARFAPQAVGLEYLGAHGSTGEAIRWLLDLGATLGNAEAFQGYAAVASPHGSITSWTTVEHGGIVVDARGRRIGDESIGYSGFAADVARAEGPVHVVFDTSIRDSVAAHEEEFADLLAAGGVKEAADVPALAAAIGADEAELGRTLDAARGAAAGERPDPAGRSAWGRGPLRAPYAAVKAIPALFHTQGGVQVDADARVLGQAGPIAGVYAVGGVAAGVSGRAGGAGYSSGNGLLAALGLGMLAGRHAAVPR
;
A
#
# COMPACT_ATOMS: atom_id res chain seq x y z
N MET A 1 -38.98 18.65 27.53
CA MET A 1 -38.04 17.68 26.95
C MET A 1 -38.72 17.01 25.77
N PRO A 2 -38.15 17.13 24.58
CA PRO A 2 -37.93 15.99 23.67
C PRO A 2 -36.43 15.95 23.30
N GLU A 3 -35.76 14.88 22.90
CA GLU A 3 -36.02 13.48 22.57
C GLU A 3 -34.64 12.81 22.65
N GLN A 4 -34.53 11.55 23.09
CA GLN A 4 -33.27 10.80 22.93
C GLN A 4 -32.95 10.79 21.44
N SER A 5 -31.81 11.36 21.03
CA SER A 5 -31.52 11.48 19.60
C SER A 5 -31.46 10.09 18.96
N GLU A 6 -32.39 9.83 18.05
CA GLU A 6 -32.50 8.57 17.32
C GLU A 6 -31.16 8.28 16.61
N VAL A 7 -30.62 7.09 16.83
CA VAL A 7 -29.42 6.60 16.13
C VAL A 7 -29.92 6.04 14.80
N ASP A 8 -29.46 6.60 13.68
CA ASP A 8 -29.87 6.15 12.35
C ASP A 8 -29.22 4.80 11.99
N VAL A 9 -27.97 4.62 12.38
CA VAL A 9 -27.14 3.42 12.12
C VAL A 9 -26.10 3.27 13.23
N ASP A 10 -25.70 2.05 13.58
CA ASP A 10 -24.69 1.85 14.63
C ASP A 10 -23.32 2.40 14.20
N VAL A 11 -22.87 2.04 12.99
CA VAL A 11 -21.55 2.37 12.48
C VAL A 11 -21.63 3.05 11.11
N VAL A 12 -21.08 4.27 11.01
CA VAL A 12 -20.83 4.92 9.72
C VAL A 12 -19.37 4.73 9.33
N VAL A 13 -19.13 4.22 8.13
CA VAL A 13 -17.80 4.10 7.54
C VAL A 13 -17.63 5.15 6.45
N VAL A 14 -16.57 5.95 6.52
CA VAL A 14 -16.27 6.99 5.53
C VAL A 14 -15.12 6.54 4.64
N GLY A 15 -15.43 6.15 3.41
CA GLY A 15 -14.51 5.67 2.38
C GLY A 15 -14.76 4.21 1.99
N GLY A 16 -15.03 3.98 0.70
CA GLY A 16 -15.27 2.65 0.11
C GLY A 16 -14.01 1.91 -0.30
N GLY A 17 -12.86 2.20 0.33
CA GLY A 17 -11.62 1.44 0.12
C GLY A 17 -11.62 0.11 0.87
N GLY A 18 -10.58 -0.70 0.69
CA GLY A 18 -10.49 -2.03 1.33
C GLY A 18 -10.67 -1.99 2.84
N GLY A 19 -10.04 -1.01 3.52
CA GLY A 19 -10.18 -0.86 4.97
C GLY A 19 -11.60 -0.52 5.42
N GLY A 20 -12.31 0.32 4.67
CA GLY A 20 -13.69 0.70 5.00
C GLY A 20 -14.68 -0.46 4.77
N LEU A 21 -14.59 -1.13 3.62
CA LEU A 21 -15.41 -2.31 3.35
C LEU A 21 -15.17 -3.42 4.38
N THR A 22 -13.90 -3.62 4.76
CA THR A 22 -13.53 -4.58 5.80
C THR A 22 -14.05 -4.20 7.18
N ALA A 23 -14.02 -2.92 7.54
CA ALA A 23 -14.58 -2.44 8.80
C ALA A 23 -16.09 -2.64 8.88
N ALA A 24 -16.81 -2.39 7.78
CA ALA A 24 -18.24 -2.63 7.73
C ALA A 24 -18.59 -4.12 7.91
N LEU A 25 -17.88 -5.02 7.21
CA LEU A 25 -18.06 -6.46 7.38
C LEU A 25 -17.77 -6.92 8.82
N ALA A 26 -16.69 -6.43 9.42
CA ALA A 26 -16.34 -6.78 10.79
C ALA A 26 -17.35 -6.22 11.81
N ALA A 27 -17.98 -5.07 11.53
CA ALA A 27 -19.03 -4.51 12.36
C ALA A 27 -20.33 -5.32 12.27
N THR A 28 -20.74 -5.73 11.06
CA THR A 28 -21.94 -6.53 10.85
C THR A 28 -21.81 -7.95 11.38
N ASP A 29 -20.63 -8.56 11.28
CA ASP A 29 -20.32 -9.84 11.95
C ASP A 29 -20.49 -9.73 13.49
N GLY A 30 -20.27 -8.54 14.05
CA GLY A 30 -20.50 -8.22 15.47
C GLY A 30 -21.96 -7.87 15.81
N GLY A 31 -22.87 -7.92 14.84
CA GLY A 31 -24.30 -7.64 15.01
C GLY A 31 -24.70 -6.16 14.92
N ALA A 32 -23.78 -5.27 14.54
CA ALA A 32 -24.07 -3.86 14.35
C ALA A 32 -24.54 -3.56 12.92
N THR A 33 -25.44 -2.59 12.77
CA THR A 33 -25.79 -2.03 11.45
C THR A 33 -24.66 -1.13 10.94
N ALA A 34 -24.33 -1.22 9.66
CA ALA A 34 -23.26 -0.43 9.07
C ALA A 34 -23.61 0.13 7.68
N VAL A 35 -23.20 1.36 7.41
CA VAL A 35 -23.27 2.01 6.10
C VAL A 35 -21.90 2.54 5.68
N VAL A 36 -21.55 2.37 4.41
CA VAL A 36 -20.31 2.89 3.83
C VAL A 36 -20.63 4.06 2.92
N LEU A 37 -19.98 5.20 3.14
CA LEU A 37 -20.11 6.42 2.34
C LEU A 37 -18.86 6.61 1.48
N GLU A 38 -19.01 6.61 0.16
CA GLU A 38 -17.95 6.85 -0.81
C GLU A 38 -18.23 8.15 -1.58
N LYS A 39 -17.25 9.04 -1.65
CA LYS A 39 -17.42 10.35 -2.30
C LYS A 39 -17.35 10.24 -3.82
N GLU A 40 -16.56 9.32 -4.33
CA GLU A 40 -16.36 9.10 -5.76
C GLU A 40 -17.50 8.29 -6.39
N GLU A 41 -17.49 8.18 -7.72
CA GLU A 41 -18.45 7.34 -8.48
C GLU A 41 -18.33 5.85 -8.13
N ARG A 42 -17.12 5.41 -7.76
CA ARG A 42 -16.80 4.00 -7.52
C ARG A 42 -16.00 3.84 -6.23
N ALA A 43 -16.39 2.83 -5.46
CA ALA A 43 -15.62 2.34 -4.33
C ALA A 43 -14.28 1.75 -4.79
N GLY A 44 -13.27 1.82 -3.92
CA GLY A 44 -12.00 1.12 -4.09
C GLY A 44 -10.77 1.94 -3.68
N GLY A 45 -10.74 3.25 -3.97
CA GLY A 45 -9.61 4.12 -3.63
C GLY A 45 -8.24 3.53 -4.06
N ASN A 46 -7.20 3.70 -3.23
CA ASN A 46 -5.89 3.10 -3.51
C ASN A 46 -5.89 1.57 -3.43
N THR A 47 -6.85 0.94 -2.74
CA THR A 47 -6.97 -0.54 -2.73
C THR A 47 -7.17 -1.05 -4.15
N ALA A 48 -8.04 -0.40 -4.94
CA ALA A 48 -8.29 -0.78 -6.33
C ALA A 48 -7.06 -0.63 -7.23
N LEU A 49 -6.16 0.32 -6.96
CA LEU A 49 -4.94 0.57 -7.74
C LEU A 49 -3.75 -0.30 -7.31
N SER A 50 -3.89 -1.09 -6.25
CA SER A 50 -2.83 -1.96 -5.74
C SER A 50 -2.80 -3.31 -6.47
N THR A 51 -1.85 -4.17 -6.11
CA THR A 51 -1.86 -5.58 -6.52
C THR A 51 -2.82 -6.45 -5.69
N GLY A 52 -3.48 -5.89 -4.68
CA GLY A 52 -4.35 -6.63 -3.76
C GLY A 52 -3.61 -7.53 -2.76
N SER A 53 -2.29 -7.35 -2.59
CA SER A 53 -1.45 -8.23 -1.76
C SER A 53 -1.51 -7.89 -0.27
N VAL A 54 -1.96 -8.86 0.54
CA VAL A 54 -2.15 -8.75 1.99
C VAL A 54 -1.18 -9.70 2.71
N PRO A 55 -0.30 -9.22 3.60
CA PRO A 55 0.50 -10.07 4.46
C PRO A 55 -0.38 -10.89 5.43
N GLY A 56 -0.14 -12.20 5.51
CA GLY A 56 -0.68 -13.08 6.54
C GLY A 56 0.41 -14.03 6.99
N ALA A 57 0.78 -13.98 8.28
CA ALA A 57 1.92 -14.75 8.81
C ALA A 57 1.46 -15.86 9.75
N GLY A 58 1.80 -17.10 9.40
CA GLY A 58 1.31 -18.32 10.06
C GLY A 58 -0.05 -18.79 9.56
N THR A 59 -0.42 -18.49 8.31
CA THR A 59 -1.71 -18.94 7.74
C THR A 59 -1.69 -20.45 7.44
N ARG A 60 -2.87 -21.08 7.38
CA ARG A 60 -2.98 -22.48 6.92
C ARG A 60 -2.35 -22.73 5.55
N TRP A 61 -2.44 -21.77 4.62
CA TRP A 61 -1.85 -21.89 3.28
C TRP A 61 -0.32 -21.88 3.30
N GLN A 62 0.30 -21.13 4.22
CA GLN A 62 1.75 -21.22 4.42
C GLN A 62 2.13 -22.60 4.95
N GLY A 63 1.36 -23.14 5.91
CA GLY A 63 1.56 -24.50 6.41
C GLY A 63 1.44 -25.57 5.31
N GLU A 64 0.42 -25.49 4.45
CA GLU A 64 0.23 -26.37 3.30
C GLU A 64 1.38 -26.27 2.28
N ALA A 65 1.95 -25.08 2.11
CA ALA A 65 3.13 -24.84 1.27
C ALA A 65 4.47 -25.20 1.95
N GLY A 66 4.46 -25.67 3.21
CA GLY A 66 5.67 -25.99 3.97
C GLY A 66 6.49 -24.77 4.39
N ILE A 67 5.87 -23.59 4.47
CA ILE A 67 6.51 -22.34 4.88
C ILE A 67 6.30 -22.13 6.38
N ASP A 68 7.41 -22.12 7.12
CA ASP A 68 7.43 -21.81 8.56
C ASP A 68 7.48 -20.28 8.79
N ASP A 69 6.39 -19.72 9.32
CA ASP A 69 6.23 -18.29 9.58
C ASP A 69 5.42 -18.04 10.85
N SER A 70 5.55 -16.84 11.42
CA SER A 70 4.81 -16.45 12.63
C SER A 70 4.57 -14.94 12.67
N ALA A 71 3.63 -14.52 13.53
CA ALA A 71 3.38 -13.12 13.81
C ALA A 71 4.66 -12.40 14.31
N GLU A 72 5.44 -13.04 15.17
CA GLU A 72 6.72 -12.49 15.66
C GLU A 72 7.71 -12.28 14.52
N ARG A 73 7.81 -13.25 13.60
CA ARG A 73 8.69 -13.15 12.43
C ARG A 73 8.27 -12.02 11.50
N LEU A 74 6.97 -11.87 11.25
CA LEU A 74 6.45 -10.72 10.50
C LEU A 74 6.76 -9.40 11.23
N ALA A 75 6.51 -9.31 12.53
CA ALA A 75 6.82 -8.10 13.30
C ALA A 75 8.33 -7.76 13.22
N THR A 76 9.22 -8.73 13.41
CA THR A 76 10.66 -8.53 13.26
C THR A 76 11.05 -8.01 11.88
N ASP A 77 10.47 -8.58 10.82
CA ASP A 77 10.71 -8.15 9.44
C ASP A 77 10.26 -6.70 9.20
N LEU A 78 9.06 -6.34 9.67
CA LEU A 78 8.52 -4.99 9.52
C LEU A 78 9.29 -3.96 10.34
N LEU A 79 9.65 -4.25 11.58
CA LEU A 79 10.45 -3.37 12.44
C LEU A 79 11.85 -3.15 11.88
N ARG A 80 12.46 -4.19 11.31
CA ARG A 80 13.75 -4.09 10.63
C ARG A 80 13.65 -3.18 9.41
N GLN A 81 12.59 -3.32 8.60
CA GLN A 81 12.42 -2.51 7.40
C GLN A 81 12.05 -1.06 7.72
N SER A 82 11.17 -0.83 8.69
CA SER A 82 10.68 0.51 9.03
C SER A 82 11.78 1.41 9.61
N GLY A 83 12.76 0.84 10.31
CA GLY A 83 13.77 1.63 11.03
C GLY A 83 13.13 2.45 12.14
N PRO A 84 13.59 3.69 12.43
CA PRO A 84 12.94 4.56 13.41
C PRO A 84 11.47 4.84 13.03
N HIS A 85 10.53 4.59 13.93
CA HIS A 85 9.08 4.75 13.70
C HIS A 85 8.31 4.96 15.02
N ASP A 86 7.03 5.35 14.93
CA ASP A 86 6.15 5.70 16.06
C ASP A 86 5.02 4.67 16.31
N ALA A 87 5.16 3.46 15.76
CA ALA A 87 4.06 2.51 15.61
C ALA A 87 4.43 1.06 16.00
N GLU A 88 5.38 0.84 16.92
CA GLU A 88 5.84 -0.51 17.27
C GLU A 88 4.71 -1.41 17.82
N ASP A 89 3.89 -0.89 18.73
CA ASP A 89 2.75 -1.64 19.28
C ASP A 89 1.73 -1.98 18.19
N LEU A 90 1.54 -1.08 17.23
CA LEU A 90 0.67 -1.30 16.08
C LEU A 90 1.25 -2.35 15.13
N VAL A 91 2.56 -2.36 14.88
CA VAL A 91 3.25 -3.40 14.09
C VAL A 91 2.97 -4.77 14.71
N ARG A 92 3.14 -4.91 16.04
CA ARG A 92 2.92 -6.17 16.75
C ARG A 92 1.45 -6.59 16.71
N THR A 93 0.54 -5.64 16.89
CA THR A 93 -0.91 -5.88 16.83
C THR A 93 -1.32 -6.39 15.45
N LEU A 94 -0.90 -5.71 14.37
CA LEU A 94 -1.26 -6.11 13.01
C LEU A 94 -0.58 -7.41 12.59
N ALA A 95 0.66 -7.65 13.03
CA ALA A 95 1.33 -8.92 12.77
C ALA A 95 0.57 -10.09 13.43
N ALA A 96 0.15 -9.94 14.69
CA ALA A 96 -0.66 -10.93 15.40
C ALA A 96 -2.04 -11.15 14.75
N ALA A 97 -2.66 -10.09 14.24
CA ALA A 97 -3.95 -10.17 13.56
C ALA A 97 -3.87 -10.72 12.11
N SER A 98 -2.68 -10.73 11.50
CA SER A 98 -2.51 -10.92 10.05
C SER A 98 -3.03 -12.26 9.51
N ALA A 99 -2.73 -13.38 10.17
CA ALA A 99 -3.23 -14.68 9.74
C ALA A 99 -4.76 -14.78 9.89
N GLY A 100 -5.27 -14.36 11.05
CA GLY A 100 -6.70 -14.34 11.32
C GLY A 100 -7.49 -13.46 10.35
N LEU A 101 -6.91 -12.33 9.92
CA LEU A 101 -7.47 -11.48 8.88
C LEU A 101 -7.63 -12.23 7.55
N VAL A 102 -6.56 -12.85 7.05
CA VAL A 102 -6.60 -13.58 5.77
C VAL A 102 -7.56 -14.77 5.86
N GLU A 103 -7.52 -15.53 6.96
CA GLU A 103 -8.42 -16.68 7.15
C GLU A 103 -9.89 -16.28 7.24
N TRP A 104 -10.19 -15.16 7.90
CA TRP A 104 -11.56 -14.63 7.98
C TRP A 104 -12.05 -14.10 6.63
N LEU A 105 -11.23 -13.34 5.89
CA LEU A 105 -11.60 -12.86 4.56
C LEU A 105 -11.90 -14.02 3.60
N VAL A 106 -11.04 -15.03 3.55
CA VAL A 106 -11.23 -16.17 2.63
C VAL A 106 -12.31 -17.13 3.13
N GLY A 107 -12.28 -17.48 4.41
CA GLY A 107 -13.13 -18.52 4.99
C GLY A 107 -14.56 -18.08 5.30
N THR A 108 -14.74 -16.85 5.78
CA THR A 108 -16.06 -16.31 6.16
C THR A 108 -16.67 -15.51 5.03
N HIS A 109 -15.89 -14.61 4.40
CA HIS A 109 -16.39 -13.65 3.42
C HIS A 109 -16.13 -14.04 1.95
N ALA A 110 -15.60 -15.25 1.73
CA ALA A 110 -15.37 -15.83 0.40
C ALA A 110 -14.57 -14.93 -0.57
N ILE A 111 -13.62 -14.16 -0.04
CA ILE A 111 -12.67 -13.38 -0.84
C ILE A 111 -11.61 -14.33 -1.43
N ASP A 112 -11.37 -14.31 -2.75
CA ASP A 112 -10.36 -15.18 -3.38
C ASP A 112 -8.96 -14.58 -3.19
N LEU A 113 -8.28 -14.98 -2.11
CA LEU A 113 -6.87 -14.66 -1.87
C LEU A 113 -6.03 -15.93 -1.88
N ARG A 114 -4.93 -15.91 -2.64
CA ARG A 114 -3.99 -17.03 -2.76
C ARG A 114 -2.60 -16.62 -2.36
N LEU A 115 -1.96 -17.47 -1.57
CA LEU A 115 -0.57 -17.31 -1.16
C LEU A 115 0.34 -17.19 -2.39
N ILE A 116 1.22 -16.20 -2.39
CA ILE A 116 2.27 -16.03 -3.38
C ILE A 116 3.49 -16.82 -2.91
N THR A 117 3.93 -17.82 -3.69
CA THR A 117 5.09 -18.67 -3.37
C THR A 117 6.28 -18.46 -4.30
N ASP A 118 6.07 -17.78 -5.44
CA ASP A 118 7.06 -17.74 -6.52
C ASP A 118 8.26 -16.83 -6.22
N TYR A 119 8.10 -15.87 -5.31
CA TYR A 119 9.13 -14.90 -4.93
C TYR A 119 8.84 -14.26 -3.58
N LYS A 120 9.84 -13.51 -3.09
CA LYS A 120 9.82 -12.83 -1.80
C LYS A 120 9.97 -11.33 -2.01
N HIS A 121 8.89 -10.61 -1.75
CA HIS A 121 8.83 -9.16 -1.88
C HIS A 121 9.67 -8.42 -0.82
N VAL A 122 10.06 -7.19 -1.16
CA VAL A 122 10.70 -6.20 -0.27
C VAL A 122 10.13 -6.23 1.15
N GLY A 123 11.04 -6.34 2.12
CA GLY A 123 10.73 -6.25 3.54
C GLY A 123 10.44 -7.60 4.22
N HIS A 124 10.21 -8.68 3.48
CA HIS A 124 9.85 -9.98 4.06
C HIS A 124 11.01 -10.99 4.05
N SER A 125 11.05 -11.88 5.04
CA SER A 125 12.03 -12.99 5.13
C SER A 125 11.51 -14.31 4.55
N VAL A 126 10.19 -14.48 4.41
CA VAL A 126 9.53 -15.63 3.76
C VAL A 126 8.33 -15.19 2.91
N PRO A 127 7.86 -16.00 1.95
CA PRO A 127 6.62 -15.74 1.22
C PRO A 127 5.42 -15.80 2.17
N ARG A 128 4.65 -14.71 2.22
CA ARG A 128 3.49 -14.54 3.13
C ARG A 128 2.40 -13.60 2.61
N LEU A 129 2.59 -13.08 1.40
CA LEU A 129 1.58 -12.23 0.79
C LEU A 129 0.49 -13.12 0.18
N HIS A 130 -0.75 -12.73 0.37
CA HIS A 130 -1.93 -13.36 -0.21
C HIS A 130 -2.61 -12.32 -1.09
N ALA A 131 -2.88 -12.63 -2.35
CA ALA A 131 -3.50 -11.68 -3.27
C ALA A 131 -4.50 -12.38 -4.17
N PRO A 132 -5.41 -11.64 -4.83
CA PRO A 132 -6.24 -12.20 -5.89
C PRO A 132 -5.41 -12.91 -6.95
N PRO A 133 -5.94 -13.93 -7.64
CA PRO A 133 -5.23 -14.63 -8.70
C PRO A 133 -4.75 -13.68 -9.81
N SER A 134 -5.55 -12.65 -10.11
CA SER A 134 -5.24 -11.62 -11.09
C SER A 134 -4.13 -10.65 -10.66
N ARG A 135 -3.73 -10.66 -9.37
CA ARG A 135 -2.82 -9.67 -8.78
C ARG A 135 -3.29 -8.22 -8.99
N LYS A 136 -4.62 -8.02 -9.02
CA LYS A 136 -5.27 -6.73 -9.23
C LYS A 136 -6.15 -6.38 -8.04
N GLY A 137 -5.90 -5.23 -7.44
CA GLY A 137 -6.66 -4.72 -6.30
C GLY A 137 -8.13 -4.48 -6.61
N GLN A 138 -8.48 -4.24 -7.88
CA GLN A 138 -9.88 -4.18 -8.33
C GLN A 138 -10.62 -5.49 -8.06
N ALA A 139 -9.96 -6.65 -8.19
CA ALA A 139 -10.58 -7.94 -7.88
C ALA A 139 -10.86 -8.07 -6.38
N LEU A 140 -9.91 -7.68 -5.53
CA LEU A 140 -10.12 -7.62 -4.07
C LEU A 140 -11.29 -6.70 -3.70
N VAL A 141 -11.36 -5.50 -4.28
CA VAL A 141 -12.47 -4.57 -4.04
C VAL A 141 -13.80 -5.15 -4.52
N ALA A 142 -13.83 -5.77 -5.69
CA ALA A 142 -15.04 -6.42 -6.20
C ALA A 142 -15.53 -7.55 -5.29
N ASP A 143 -14.62 -8.34 -4.72
CA ASP A 143 -14.95 -9.39 -3.77
C ASP A 143 -15.49 -8.82 -2.46
N LEU A 144 -14.83 -7.79 -1.91
CA LEU A 144 -15.28 -7.09 -0.70
C LEU A 144 -16.67 -6.46 -0.89
N LEU A 145 -16.94 -5.85 -2.04
CA LEU A 145 -18.27 -5.30 -2.35
C LEU A 145 -19.34 -6.39 -2.43
N ARG A 146 -19.02 -7.57 -2.99
CA ARG A 146 -19.94 -8.71 -2.99
C ARG A 146 -20.20 -9.23 -1.58
N ALA A 147 -19.17 -9.31 -0.73
CA ALA A 147 -19.32 -9.68 0.66
C ALA A 147 -20.17 -8.67 1.43
N CYS A 148 -19.93 -7.36 1.26
CA CYS A 148 -20.74 -6.30 1.88
C CYS A 148 -22.22 -6.45 1.48
N LYS A 149 -22.49 -6.64 0.18
CA LYS A 149 -23.85 -6.88 -0.31
C LYS A 149 -24.49 -8.13 0.29
N ALA A 150 -23.73 -9.21 0.44
CA ALA A 150 -24.23 -10.45 1.06
C ALA A 150 -24.52 -10.29 2.56
N ALA A 151 -23.81 -9.39 3.23
CA ALA A 151 -23.99 -9.03 4.63
C ALA A 151 -24.98 -7.85 4.84
N ASP A 152 -25.72 -7.46 3.82
CA ASP A 152 -26.69 -6.34 3.85
C ASP A 152 -26.08 -4.98 4.24
N VAL A 153 -24.80 -4.78 3.92
CA VAL A 153 -24.11 -3.49 4.07
C VAL A 153 -24.37 -2.63 2.86
N GLU A 154 -25.00 -1.48 3.06
CA GLU A 154 -25.16 -0.47 2.02
C GLU A 154 -23.86 0.28 1.76
N VAL A 155 -23.45 0.35 0.49
CA VAL A 155 -22.31 1.15 0.02
C VAL A 155 -22.84 2.25 -0.89
N LEU A 156 -22.86 3.49 -0.38
CA LEU A 156 -23.42 4.65 -1.04
C LEU A 156 -22.31 5.47 -1.70
N THR A 157 -22.23 5.44 -3.02
CA THR A 157 -21.33 6.30 -3.80
C THR A 157 -21.90 7.72 -3.95
N HIS A 158 -21.11 8.66 -4.47
CA HIS A 158 -21.49 10.08 -4.57
C HIS A 158 -22.00 10.69 -3.25
N SER A 159 -21.45 10.23 -2.13
CA SER A 159 -21.85 10.59 -0.77
C SER A 159 -20.67 11.22 0.00
N PRO A 160 -20.15 12.38 -0.44
CA PRO A 160 -19.06 13.06 0.26
C PRO A 160 -19.47 13.45 1.68
N VAL A 161 -18.66 13.05 2.66
CA VAL A 161 -18.75 13.55 4.03
C VAL A 161 -18.01 14.89 4.11
N GLU A 162 -18.65 15.90 4.68
CA GLU A 162 -18.09 17.26 4.79
C GLU A 162 -17.44 17.52 6.15
N ARG A 163 -18.03 16.96 7.22
CA ARG A 163 -17.55 17.14 8.60
C ARG A 163 -18.12 16.07 9.53
N LEU A 164 -17.44 15.93 10.68
CA LEU A 164 -17.92 15.15 11.82
C LEU A 164 -18.97 15.95 12.62
N VAL A 165 -19.92 15.24 13.22
CA VAL A 165 -20.84 15.76 14.24
C VAL A 165 -20.27 15.41 15.60
N VAL A 166 -20.01 16.43 16.42
CA VAL A 166 -19.42 16.27 17.76
C VAL A 166 -20.35 16.88 18.80
N GLU A 167 -20.69 16.08 19.80
CA GLU A 167 -21.58 16.45 20.90
C GLU A 167 -20.98 15.93 22.21
N ASP A 168 -20.93 16.78 23.23
CA ASP A 168 -20.33 16.46 24.54
C ASP A 168 -18.91 15.87 24.45
N GLY A 169 -18.13 16.34 23.47
CA GLY A 169 -16.76 15.87 23.23
C GLY A 169 -16.65 14.50 22.55
N MET A 170 -17.76 13.92 22.09
CA MET A 170 -17.79 12.63 21.39
C MET A 170 -18.27 12.80 19.94
N VAL A 171 -17.66 12.05 19.02
CA VAL A 171 -18.14 11.95 17.64
C VAL A 171 -19.42 11.12 17.61
N ARG A 172 -20.50 11.69 17.09
CA ARG A 172 -21.87 11.13 17.09
C ARG A 172 -22.47 10.98 15.69
N GLY A 173 -21.71 11.25 14.65
CA GLY A 173 -22.25 11.24 13.30
C GLY A 173 -21.40 11.99 12.29
N VAL A 174 -21.97 12.13 11.11
CA VAL A 174 -21.36 12.83 9.98
C VAL A 174 -22.39 13.69 9.25
N VAL A 175 -21.92 14.76 8.62
CA VAL A 175 -22.71 15.53 7.65
C VAL A 175 -22.30 15.12 6.25
N VAL A 176 -23.27 14.73 5.43
CA VAL A 176 -23.08 14.21 4.07
C VAL A 176 -23.69 15.17 3.07
N SER A 177 -22.98 15.48 2.00
CA SER A 177 -23.48 16.25 0.86
C SER A 177 -23.93 15.29 -0.24
N GLY A 178 -25.13 14.72 -0.09
CA GLY A 178 -25.67 13.82 -1.12
C GLY A 178 -26.04 14.61 -2.36
N GLY A 179 -25.41 14.34 -3.51
CA GLY A 179 -25.58 15.16 -4.71
C GLY A 179 -27.05 15.40 -5.11
N ARG A 180 -27.89 14.35 -5.07
CA ARG A 180 -29.35 14.46 -5.33
C ARG A 180 -30.19 14.66 -4.06
N SER A 181 -29.68 14.28 -2.90
CA SER A 181 -30.40 14.29 -1.62
C SER A 181 -30.22 15.58 -0.82
N GLY A 182 -29.37 16.49 -1.30
CA GLY A 182 -28.94 17.66 -0.54
C GLY A 182 -28.03 17.28 0.63
N THR A 183 -27.79 18.24 1.52
CA THR A 183 -27.01 18.02 2.75
C THR A 183 -27.88 17.42 3.84
N TYR A 184 -27.45 16.31 4.42
CA TYR A 184 -28.13 15.63 5.54
C TYR A 184 -27.14 15.17 6.60
N THR A 185 -27.66 14.82 7.79
CA THR A 185 -26.86 14.30 8.91
C THR A 185 -27.20 12.84 9.11
N LEU A 186 -26.18 12.00 9.31
CA LEU A 186 -26.34 10.63 9.79
C LEU A 186 -25.79 10.53 11.21
N ARG A 187 -26.66 10.20 12.17
CA ARG A 187 -26.30 9.99 13.57
C ARG A 187 -25.95 8.53 13.80
N CYS A 188 -24.84 8.29 14.48
CA CYS A 188 -24.33 6.95 14.76
C CYS A 188 -23.60 6.85 16.10
N ARG A 189 -23.33 5.61 16.51
CA ARG A 189 -22.57 5.33 17.73
C ARG A 189 -21.06 5.41 17.49
N ALA A 190 -20.61 5.06 16.29
CA ALA A 190 -19.21 5.07 15.90
C ALA A 190 -19.02 5.50 14.44
N VAL A 191 -17.97 6.26 14.20
CA VAL A 191 -17.50 6.62 12.85
C VAL A 191 -16.15 5.96 12.60
N VAL A 192 -16.02 5.20 11.51
CA VAL A 192 -14.74 4.66 11.03
C VAL A 192 -14.28 5.45 9.82
N LEU A 193 -13.15 6.16 9.94
CA LEU A 193 -12.57 6.95 8.87
C LEU A 193 -11.57 6.12 8.06
N ALA A 194 -11.93 5.79 6.82
CA ALA A 194 -11.19 4.93 5.88
C ALA A 194 -10.93 5.63 4.53
N ALA A 195 -10.70 6.95 4.56
CA ALA A 195 -10.74 7.84 3.39
C ALA A 195 -9.38 8.02 2.65
N ASN A 196 -8.56 6.97 2.56
CA ASN A 196 -7.15 7.05 2.12
C ASN A 196 -6.34 8.08 2.94
N GLY A 197 -5.17 8.50 2.44
CA GLY A 197 -4.35 9.55 3.03
C GLY A 197 -4.49 10.87 2.27
N PHE A 198 -3.39 11.58 2.10
CA PHE A 198 -3.34 12.92 1.52
C PHE A 198 -2.45 13.03 0.26
N GLY A 199 -2.22 11.92 -0.45
CA GLY A 199 -1.32 11.86 -1.61
C GLY A 199 -1.70 12.82 -2.75
N ALA A 200 -2.99 13.13 -2.91
CA ALA A 200 -3.50 14.04 -3.92
C ALA A 200 -3.53 15.52 -3.48
N SER A 201 -3.02 15.85 -2.29
CA SER A 201 -3.02 17.23 -1.76
C SER A 201 -1.61 17.81 -1.73
N PRO A 202 -1.24 18.67 -2.71
CA PRO A 202 0.08 19.31 -2.74
C PRO A 202 0.42 20.06 -1.45
N ASP A 203 -0.54 20.76 -0.86
CA ASP A 203 -0.35 21.51 0.39
C ASP A 203 -0.02 20.59 1.57
N MET A 204 -0.73 19.46 1.70
CA MET A 204 -0.44 18.49 2.76
C MET A 204 0.86 17.73 2.50
N ILE A 205 1.20 17.44 1.24
CA ILE A 205 2.50 16.87 0.89
C ILE A 205 3.63 17.82 1.29
N ALA A 206 3.54 19.11 0.92
CA ALA A 206 4.55 20.10 1.29
C ALA A 206 4.70 20.24 2.81
N ARG A 207 3.60 20.13 3.56
CA ARG A 207 3.59 20.28 5.01
C ARG A 207 4.05 19.03 5.77
N PHE A 208 3.57 17.85 5.36
CA PHE A 208 3.69 16.62 6.15
C PHE A 208 4.62 15.59 5.54
N ALA A 209 4.92 15.64 4.23
CA ALA A 209 5.82 14.71 3.56
C ALA A 209 6.72 15.44 2.55
N PRO A 210 7.56 16.40 2.99
CA PRO A 210 8.33 17.27 2.10
C PRO A 210 9.28 16.52 1.16
N GLN A 211 9.73 15.32 1.55
CA GLN A 211 10.56 14.45 0.70
C GLN A 211 9.82 13.88 -0.52
N ALA A 212 8.48 13.92 -0.54
CA ALA A 212 7.68 13.50 -1.69
C ALA A 212 7.34 14.66 -2.65
N VAL A 213 7.74 15.89 -2.32
CA VAL A 213 7.51 17.06 -3.19
C VAL A 213 8.22 16.85 -4.53
N GLY A 214 7.48 17.05 -5.62
CA GLY A 214 7.98 16.91 -6.98
C GLY A 214 7.88 15.50 -7.56
N LEU A 215 7.53 14.49 -6.75
CA LEU A 215 7.17 13.17 -7.28
C LEU A 215 5.80 13.24 -7.97
N GLU A 216 5.67 12.55 -9.10
CA GLU A 216 4.38 12.38 -9.75
C GLU A 216 3.47 11.50 -8.88
N TYR A 217 2.25 11.98 -8.60
CA TYR A 217 1.29 11.21 -7.81
C TYR A 217 0.44 10.31 -8.71
N LEU A 218 0.56 8.99 -8.50
CA LEU A 218 -0.17 7.96 -9.26
C LEU A 218 -1.14 7.16 -8.38
N GLY A 219 -1.53 7.70 -7.22
CA GLY A 219 -2.58 7.13 -6.39
C GLY A 219 -3.97 7.68 -6.72
N ALA A 220 -4.96 7.26 -5.93
CA ALA A 220 -6.35 7.68 -6.07
C ALA A 220 -6.50 9.20 -5.88
N HIS A 221 -7.16 9.85 -6.83
CA HIS A 221 -7.38 11.31 -6.85
C HIS A 221 -8.18 11.81 -5.64
N GLY A 222 -9.08 10.97 -5.10
CA GLY A 222 -9.85 11.29 -3.89
C GLY A 222 -9.04 11.30 -2.58
N SER A 223 -7.73 11.01 -2.60
CA SER A 223 -6.86 10.98 -1.41
C SER A 223 -6.41 12.39 -1.01
N THR A 224 -7.36 13.22 -0.60
CA THR A 224 -7.17 14.67 -0.38
C THR A 224 -7.04 15.08 1.10
N GLY A 225 -7.06 14.12 2.04
CA GLY A 225 -6.70 14.31 3.45
C GLY A 225 -7.74 14.97 4.35
N GLU A 226 -9.00 15.09 3.95
CA GLU A 226 -10.09 15.72 4.73
C GLU A 226 -10.26 15.07 6.11
N ALA A 227 -10.30 13.74 6.15
CA ALA A 227 -10.45 13.00 7.40
C ALA A 227 -9.31 13.28 8.40
N ILE A 228 -8.07 13.39 7.91
CA ILE A 228 -6.92 13.75 8.75
C ILE A 228 -7.10 15.17 9.30
N ARG A 229 -7.52 16.14 8.48
CA ARG A 229 -7.77 17.52 8.94
C ARG A 229 -8.83 17.56 10.03
N TRP A 230 -9.97 16.89 9.86
CA TRP A 230 -11.03 16.84 10.88
C TRP A 230 -10.51 16.28 12.21
N LEU A 231 -9.70 15.23 12.17
CA LEU A 231 -9.14 14.63 13.38
C LEU A 231 -8.10 15.53 14.06
N LEU A 232 -7.28 16.24 13.30
CA LEU A 232 -6.35 17.22 13.85
C LEU A 232 -7.08 18.37 14.55
N ASP A 233 -8.21 18.83 13.99
CA ASP A 233 -9.06 19.85 14.63
C ASP A 233 -9.67 19.35 15.95
N LEU A 234 -9.83 18.03 16.12
CA LEU A 234 -10.24 17.38 17.36
C LEU A 234 -9.08 17.05 18.31
N GLY A 235 -7.85 17.43 17.97
CA GLY A 235 -6.66 17.23 18.82
C GLY A 235 -5.99 15.86 18.67
N ALA A 236 -6.23 15.16 17.57
CA ALA A 236 -5.49 13.93 17.25
C ALA A 236 -3.99 14.20 17.04
N THR A 237 -3.16 13.22 17.39
CA THR A 237 -1.71 13.27 17.17
C THR A 237 -1.34 12.62 15.86
N LEU A 238 -0.34 13.16 15.16
CA LEU A 238 0.23 12.52 13.97
C LEU A 238 1.28 11.48 14.37
N GLY A 239 1.39 10.41 13.59
CA GLY A 239 2.45 9.41 13.69
C GLY A 239 3.01 9.11 12.30
N ASN A 240 4.31 8.81 12.23
CA ASN A 240 5.00 8.51 10.97
C ASN A 240 4.71 9.53 9.85
N ALA A 241 4.54 10.81 10.21
CA ALA A 241 3.86 11.80 9.37
C ALA A 241 4.49 11.98 7.98
N GLU A 242 5.82 11.83 7.89
CA GLU A 242 6.60 12.01 6.67
C GLU A 242 6.75 10.71 5.86
N ALA A 243 6.16 9.61 6.30
CA ALA A 243 6.25 8.32 5.65
C ALA A 243 5.35 8.28 4.41
N PHE A 244 5.89 7.72 3.33
CA PHE A 244 5.14 7.49 2.11
C PHE A 244 5.59 6.20 1.42
N GLN A 245 4.81 5.77 0.44
CA GLN A 245 5.18 4.74 -0.50
C GLN A 245 5.59 5.43 -1.81
N GLY A 246 6.88 5.41 -2.09
CA GLY A 246 7.41 5.73 -3.40
C GLY A 246 7.33 4.52 -4.32
N TYR A 247 7.54 4.75 -5.60
CA TYR A 247 7.78 3.69 -6.57
C TYR A 247 8.86 4.13 -7.55
N ALA A 248 9.99 3.43 -7.55
CA ALA A 248 11.17 3.78 -8.35
C ALA A 248 11.05 3.49 -9.85
N ALA A 249 10.11 2.64 -10.26
CA ALA A 249 10.13 2.01 -11.58
C ALA A 249 8.80 2.15 -12.35
N VAL A 250 8.26 3.36 -12.45
CA VAL A 250 7.13 3.64 -13.34
C VAL A 250 7.63 3.76 -14.76
N ALA A 251 7.10 2.96 -15.68
CA ALA A 251 7.49 2.95 -17.08
C ALA A 251 7.06 4.26 -17.77
N SER A 252 8.02 4.98 -18.36
CA SER A 252 7.76 6.24 -19.06
C SER A 252 7.92 6.06 -20.58
N PRO A 253 6.93 6.48 -21.40
CA PRO A 253 5.76 7.31 -21.08
C PRO A 253 4.47 6.53 -20.76
N HIS A 254 4.52 5.20 -20.58
CA HIS A 254 3.34 4.34 -20.46
C HIS A 254 2.50 4.56 -19.20
N GLY A 255 3.11 4.98 -18.10
CA GLY A 255 2.44 5.27 -16.82
C GLY A 255 2.11 4.05 -15.95
N SER A 256 2.32 2.83 -16.43
CA SER A 256 2.21 1.60 -15.65
C SER A 256 3.53 1.23 -14.97
N ILE A 257 3.49 0.32 -13.99
CA ILE A 257 4.72 -0.12 -13.31
C ILE A 257 5.52 -1.10 -14.16
N THR A 258 6.85 -1.00 -14.10
CA THR A 258 7.79 -2.00 -14.70
C THR A 258 7.76 -3.34 -13.94
N SER A 259 7.08 -3.42 -12.78
CA SER A 259 7.27 -4.44 -11.76
C SER A 259 8.68 -4.48 -11.14
N TRP A 260 8.76 -4.24 -9.83
CA TRP A 260 10.01 -4.35 -9.09
C TRP A 260 10.50 -5.80 -8.98
N THR A 261 9.65 -6.78 -9.24
CA THR A 261 10.02 -8.20 -9.33
C THR A 261 11.15 -8.43 -10.34
N THR A 262 11.23 -7.60 -11.40
CA THR A 262 12.35 -7.63 -12.35
C THR A 262 13.71 -7.36 -11.68
N VAL A 263 13.75 -6.42 -10.74
CA VAL A 263 14.93 -6.04 -9.96
C VAL A 263 15.19 -7.07 -8.86
N GLU A 264 14.17 -7.55 -8.17
CA GLU A 264 14.28 -8.62 -7.16
C GLU A 264 14.85 -9.91 -7.78
N HIS A 265 14.54 -10.20 -9.04
CA HIS A 265 15.09 -11.32 -9.79
C HIS A 265 16.50 -11.10 -10.34
N GLY A 266 17.12 -9.92 -10.13
CA GLY A 266 18.53 -9.67 -10.48
C GLY A 266 18.73 -8.51 -11.46
N GLY A 267 17.65 -7.86 -11.90
CA GLY A 267 17.74 -6.60 -12.65
C GLY A 267 18.45 -5.50 -11.86
N ILE A 268 19.01 -4.53 -12.57
CA ILE A 268 19.73 -3.38 -12.02
C ILE A 268 19.12 -2.06 -12.51
N VAL A 269 19.41 -0.96 -11.84
CA VAL A 269 18.95 0.37 -12.26
C VAL A 269 20.14 1.26 -12.61
N VAL A 270 20.14 1.81 -13.82
CA VAL A 270 21.25 2.61 -14.36
C VAL A 270 20.82 4.02 -14.77
N ASP A 271 21.73 4.99 -14.63
CA ASP A 271 21.57 6.35 -15.12
C ASP A 271 21.74 6.45 -16.65
N ALA A 272 21.63 7.68 -17.16
CA ALA A 272 21.79 7.99 -18.58
C ALA A 272 23.20 7.67 -19.13
N ARG A 273 24.20 7.47 -18.27
CA ARG A 273 25.57 7.11 -18.66
C ARG A 273 25.83 5.60 -18.57
N GLY A 274 24.84 4.81 -18.13
CA GLY A 274 24.97 3.37 -17.94
C GLY A 274 25.60 2.97 -16.61
N ARG A 275 25.64 3.87 -15.62
CA ARG A 275 26.17 3.61 -14.27
C ARG A 275 25.06 3.20 -13.32
N ARG A 276 25.30 2.22 -12.46
CA ARG A 276 24.35 1.91 -11.37
C ARG A 276 24.21 3.09 -10.42
N ILE A 277 22.98 3.35 -9.98
CA ILE A 277 22.66 4.53 -9.17
C ILE A 277 22.54 4.26 -7.67
N GLY A 278 22.52 2.99 -7.24
CA GLY A 278 22.46 2.64 -5.81
C GLY A 278 22.24 1.15 -5.55
N ASP A 279 22.07 0.80 -4.28
CA ASP A 279 21.68 -0.54 -3.83
C ASP A 279 20.17 -0.78 -4.06
N GLU A 280 19.82 -1.60 -5.05
CA GLU A 280 18.41 -1.88 -5.34
C GLU A 280 17.73 -2.75 -4.26
N SER A 281 18.49 -3.33 -3.31
CA SER A 281 17.92 -4.18 -2.25
C SER A 281 17.13 -3.40 -1.19
N ILE A 282 17.25 -2.07 -1.16
CA ILE A 282 16.44 -1.20 -0.30
C ILE A 282 14.95 -1.14 -0.73
N GLY A 283 14.64 -1.68 -1.92
CA GLY A 283 13.28 -1.82 -2.45
C GLY A 283 12.75 -0.60 -3.19
N TYR A 284 11.72 -0.78 -4.01
CA TYR A 284 11.19 0.25 -4.92
C TYR A 284 10.80 1.56 -4.23
N SER A 285 10.33 1.50 -2.99
CA SER A 285 9.87 2.70 -2.27
C SER A 285 11.04 3.50 -1.73
N GLY A 286 12.07 2.85 -1.18
CA GLY A 286 13.31 3.54 -0.78
C GLY A 286 14.09 4.07 -1.98
N PHE A 287 14.19 3.24 -3.03
CA PHE A 287 14.96 3.55 -4.24
C PHE A 287 14.35 4.67 -5.09
N ALA A 288 13.08 5.03 -4.86
CA ALA A 288 12.45 6.15 -5.56
C ALA A 288 13.20 7.48 -5.32
N ALA A 289 13.82 7.65 -4.15
CA ALA A 289 14.63 8.83 -3.85
C ALA A 289 15.94 8.86 -4.65
N ASP A 290 16.55 7.71 -4.92
CA ASP A 290 17.75 7.61 -5.77
C ASP A 290 17.43 7.93 -7.22
N VAL A 291 16.32 7.41 -7.73
CA VAL A 291 15.83 7.73 -9.08
C VAL A 291 15.49 9.23 -9.20
N ALA A 292 14.88 9.83 -8.19
CA ALA A 292 14.56 11.27 -8.19
C ALA A 292 15.78 12.18 -8.18
N ARG A 293 16.91 11.72 -7.61
CA ARG A 293 18.19 12.46 -7.60
C ARG A 293 19.04 12.23 -8.85
N ALA A 294 18.75 11.18 -9.62
CA ALA A 294 19.55 10.81 -10.78
C ALA A 294 19.46 11.87 -11.88
N GLU A 295 20.59 12.14 -12.54
CA GLU A 295 20.64 13.04 -13.69
C GLU A 295 20.25 12.29 -14.98
N GLY A 296 19.26 12.81 -15.69
CA GLY A 296 18.82 12.26 -16.98
C GLY A 296 17.93 11.01 -16.85
N PRO A 297 17.61 10.34 -17.98
CA PRO A 297 16.74 9.18 -17.95
C PRO A 297 17.37 8.01 -17.20
N VAL A 298 16.62 7.45 -16.26
CA VAL A 298 16.97 6.22 -15.55
C VAL A 298 16.34 5.02 -16.27
N HIS A 299 17.04 3.90 -16.30
CA HIS A 299 16.56 2.67 -16.92
C HIS A 299 16.69 1.49 -15.95
N VAL A 300 15.63 0.69 -15.83
CA VAL A 300 15.70 -0.65 -15.25
C VAL A 300 16.18 -1.59 -16.33
N VAL A 301 17.24 -2.36 -16.06
CA VAL A 301 17.86 -3.31 -16.98
C VAL A 301 17.80 -4.71 -16.38
N PHE A 302 17.32 -5.68 -17.15
CA PHE A 302 17.20 -7.09 -16.77
C PHE A 302 17.45 -7.98 -17.99
N ASP A 303 17.39 -9.31 -17.82
CA ASP A 303 17.48 -10.24 -18.94
C ASP A 303 16.12 -10.78 -19.38
N THR A 304 16.06 -11.35 -20.59
CA THR A 304 14.82 -11.86 -21.16
C THR A 304 14.23 -13.04 -20.36
N SER A 305 15.04 -13.78 -19.60
CA SER A 305 14.53 -14.84 -18.73
C SER A 305 13.73 -14.28 -17.55
N ILE A 306 14.19 -13.16 -16.99
CA ILE A 306 13.46 -12.40 -15.97
C ILE A 306 12.19 -11.80 -16.59
N ARG A 307 12.29 -11.18 -17.77
CA ARG A 307 11.14 -10.64 -18.52
C ARG A 307 10.03 -11.69 -18.64
N ASP A 308 10.37 -12.85 -19.18
CA ASP A 308 9.40 -13.92 -19.44
C ASP A 308 8.78 -14.45 -18.16
N SER A 309 9.61 -14.61 -17.12
CA SER A 309 9.11 -15.03 -15.81
C SER A 309 8.13 -14.04 -15.21
N VAL A 310 8.39 -12.73 -15.30
CA VAL A 310 7.49 -11.71 -14.73
C VAL A 310 6.22 -11.60 -15.58
N ALA A 311 6.33 -11.57 -16.91
CA ALA A 311 5.17 -11.50 -17.81
C ALA A 311 4.23 -12.71 -17.67
N ALA A 312 4.76 -13.89 -17.35
CA ALA A 312 3.94 -15.08 -17.13
C ALA A 312 3.09 -15.03 -15.84
N HIS A 313 3.44 -14.18 -14.86
CA HIS A 313 2.80 -14.15 -13.53
C HIS A 313 2.14 -12.80 -13.21
N GLU A 314 2.50 -11.73 -13.91
CA GLU A 314 2.03 -10.37 -13.64
C GLU A 314 1.42 -9.75 -14.91
N GLU A 315 0.09 -9.73 -14.96
CA GLU A 315 -0.69 -9.27 -16.12
C GLU A 315 -0.35 -7.82 -16.52
N GLU A 316 -0.18 -6.92 -15.55
CA GLU A 316 0.17 -5.52 -15.84
C GLU A 316 1.54 -5.38 -16.54
N PHE A 317 2.51 -6.24 -16.21
CA PHE A 317 3.80 -6.25 -16.89
C PHE A 317 3.68 -6.86 -18.30
N ALA A 318 2.84 -7.88 -18.48
CA ALA A 318 2.53 -8.43 -19.79
C ALA A 318 1.86 -7.38 -20.70
N ASP A 319 0.94 -6.58 -20.15
CA ASP A 319 0.30 -5.46 -20.85
C ASP A 319 1.32 -4.39 -21.25
N LEU A 320 2.26 -4.04 -20.34
CA LEU A 320 3.36 -3.12 -20.64
C LEU A 320 4.25 -3.64 -21.79
N LEU A 321 4.58 -4.93 -21.78
CA LEU A 321 5.35 -5.57 -22.84
C LEU A 321 4.60 -5.52 -24.18
N ALA A 322 3.31 -5.87 -24.20
CA ALA A 322 2.46 -5.81 -25.38
C ALA A 322 2.31 -4.38 -25.94
N ALA A 323 2.32 -3.37 -25.05
CA ALA A 323 2.32 -1.95 -25.41
C ALA A 323 3.69 -1.41 -25.85
N GLY A 324 4.72 -2.26 -25.96
CA GLY A 324 6.07 -1.87 -26.40
C GLY A 324 6.86 -1.06 -25.36
N GLY A 325 6.51 -1.18 -24.07
CA GLY A 325 7.20 -0.48 -22.98
C GLY A 325 8.56 -1.07 -22.60
N VAL A 326 8.88 -2.26 -23.11
CA VAL A 326 10.14 -2.95 -22.87
C VAL A 326 10.97 -2.97 -24.16
N LYS A 327 12.20 -2.46 -24.10
CA LYS A 327 13.15 -2.50 -25.21
C LYS A 327 14.07 -3.70 -25.06
N GLU A 328 14.21 -4.51 -26.11
CA GLU A 328 15.10 -5.67 -26.12
C GLU A 328 16.42 -5.38 -26.83
N ALA A 329 17.48 -6.02 -26.36
CA ALA A 329 18.83 -5.88 -26.89
C ALA A 329 19.57 -7.22 -26.87
N ALA A 330 20.16 -7.61 -27.99
CA ALA A 330 20.86 -8.89 -28.12
C ALA A 330 22.14 -8.96 -27.28
N ASP A 331 22.78 -7.82 -27.02
CA ASP A 331 24.08 -7.69 -26.35
C ASP A 331 24.27 -6.28 -25.76
N VAL A 332 25.44 -6.02 -25.18
CA VAL A 332 25.77 -4.73 -24.54
C VAL A 332 25.77 -3.56 -25.53
N PRO A 333 26.37 -3.64 -26.75
CA PRO A 333 26.27 -2.58 -27.75
C PRO A 333 24.82 -2.23 -28.12
N ALA A 334 23.99 -3.24 -28.38
CA ALA A 334 22.58 -3.02 -28.69
C ALA A 334 21.82 -2.37 -27.53
N LEU A 335 22.13 -2.76 -26.28
CA LEU A 335 21.51 -2.20 -25.09
C LEU A 335 21.90 -0.75 -24.89
N ALA A 336 23.20 -0.44 -25.00
CA ALA A 336 23.72 0.91 -24.90
C ALA A 336 23.06 1.84 -25.91
N ALA A 337 22.94 1.39 -27.17
CA ALA A 337 22.24 2.13 -28.22
C ALA A 337 20.74 2.33 -27.90
N ALA A 338 20.06 1.30 -27.38
CA ALA A 338 18.63 1.35 -27.08
C ALA A 338 18.26 2.33 -25.95
N ILE A 339 19.13 2.48 -24.95
CA ILE A 339 18.92 3.37 -23.79
C ILE A 339 19.69 4.69 -23.88
N GLY A 340 20.56 4.85 -24.88
CA GLY A 340 21.38 6.05 -25.09
C GLY A 340 22.55 6.18 -24.11
N ALA A 341 23.09 5.06 -23.60
CA ALA A 341 24.22 5.03 -22.66
C ALA A 341 25.56 4.86 -23.37
N ASP A 342 26.66 5.12 -22.65
CA ASP A 342 28.01 4.78 -23.11
C ASP A 342 28.22 3.25 -23.05
N GLU A 343 28.61 2.65 -24.18
CA GLU A 343 28.78 1.19 -24.29
C GLU A 343 29.84 0.67 -23.32
N ALA A 344 30.98 1.36 -23.21
CA ALA A 344 32.09 0.91 -22.38
C ALA A 344 31.76 1.00 -20.89
N GLU A 345 31.08 2.08 -20.47
CA GLU A 345 30.62 2.26 -19.10
C GLU A 345 29.52 1.26 -18.73
N LEU A 346 28.53 1.05 -19.61
CA LEU A 346 27.48 0.07 -19.39
C LEU A 346 28.04 -1.35 -19.30
N GLY A 347 29.01 -1.69 -20.17
CA GLY A 347 29.73 -2.96 -20.10
C GLY A 347 30.43 -3.14 -18.75
N ARG A 348 31.17 -2.14 -18.27
CA ARG A 348 31.79 -2.19 -16.93
C ARG A 348 30.75 -2.39 -15.82
N THR A 349 29.61 -1.72 -15.90
CA THR A 349 28.51 -1.85 -14.93
C THR A 349 27.93 -3.26 -14.92
N LEU A 350 27.60 -3.83 -16.08
CA LEU A 350 27.04 -5.18 -16.20
C LEU A 350 28.04 -6.25 -15.74
N ASP A 351 29.32 -6.04 -16.05
CA ASP A 351 30.41 -6.91 -15.59
C ASP A 351 30.54 -6.87 -14.08
N ALA A 352 30.59 -5.68 -13.48
CA ALA A 352 30.64 -5.49 -12.02
C ALA A 352 29.47 -6.19 -11.33
N ALA A 353 28.24 -5.96 -11.80
CA ALA A 353 27.03 -6.59 -11.28
C ALA A 353 27.06 -8.12 -11.41
N ARG A 354 27.53 -8.65 -12.56
CA ARG A 354 27.67 -10.10 -12.76
C ARG A 354 28.63 -10.73 -11.77
N GLY A 355 29.82 -10.14 -11.56
CA GLY A 355 30.79 -10.68 -10.61
C GLY A 355 30.29 -10.61 -9.16
N ALA A 356 29.53 -9.57 -8.81
CA ALA A 356 28.89 -9.48 -7.50
C ALA A 356 27.81 -10.54 -7.31
N ALA A 357 26.92 -10.72 -8.30
CA ALA A 357 25.88 -11.75 -8.28
C ALA A 357 26.45 -13.18 -8.27
N ALA A 358 27.61 -13.40 -8.89
CA ALA A 358 28.32 -14.68 -8.88
C ALA A 358 29.13 -14.94 -7.59
N GLY A 359 29.20 -13.97 -6.66
CA GLY A 359 29.98 -14.08 -5.44
C GLY A 359 31.51 -13.94 -5.64
N GLU A 360 31.95 -13.46 -6.79
CA GLU A 360 33.37 -13.28 -7.12
C GLU A 360 33.98 -12.04 -6.45
N ARG A 361 33.16 -11.03 -6.15
CA ARG A 361 33.55 -9.78 -5.50
C ARG A 361 32.37 -9.12 -4.78
N PRO A 362 32.59 -8.24 -3.80
CA PRO A 362 31.52 -7.43 -3.22
C PRO A 362 30.88 -6.49 -4.26
N ASP A 363 29.59 -6.20 -4.09
CA ASP A 363 28.92 -5.19 -4.91
C ASP A 363 29.38 -3.77 -4.54
N PRO A 364 29.82 -2.93 -5.50
CA PRO A 364 30.25 -1.57 -5.21
C PRO A 364 29.15 -0.68 -4.62
N ALA A 365 27.88 -0.96 -4.91
CA ALA A 365 26.75 -0.21 -4.36
C ALA A 365 26.23 -0.79 -3.04
N GLY A 366 26.75 -1.93 -2.57
CA GLY A 366 26.35 -2.58 -1.32
C GLY A 366 25.26 -3.64 -1.45
N ARG A 367 24.79 -3.93 -2.68
CA ARG A 367 23.73 -4.92 -2.90
C ARG A 367 24.15 -6.32 -2.48
N SER A 368 23.31 -6.94 -1.65
CA SER A 368 23.57 -8.26 -1.05
C SER A 368 22.69 -9.39 -1.58
N ALA A 369 21.58 -9.09 -2.28
CA ALA A 369 20.65 -10.09 -2.80
C ALA A 369 20.43 -9.91 -4.31
N TRP A 370 20.67 -10.98 -5.09
CA TRP A 370 20.70 -10.96 -6.56
C TRP A 370 19.64 -11.82 -7.24
N GLY A 371 18.73 -12.44 -6.49
CA GLY A 371 17.64 -13.24 -7.04
C GLY A 371 18.12 -14.36 -7.96
N ARG A 372 17.77 -14.28 -9.25
CA ARG A 372 18.13 -15.25 -10.30
C ARG A 372 19.46 -14.93 -11.00
N GLY A 373 20.14 -13.87 -10.59
CA GLY A 373 21.37 -13.38 -11.21
C GLY A 373 22.50 -14.43 -11.27
N PRO A 374 23.57 -14.16 -12.03
CA PRO A 374 23.85 -12.93 -12.78
C PRO A 374 23.03 -12.76 -14.06
N LEU A 375 22.82 -11.51 -14.48
CA LEU A 375 22.16 -11.16 -15.75
C LEU A 375 22.93 -11.71 -16.96
N ARG A 376 22.19 -12.17 -17.97
CA ARG A 376 22.74 -12.73 -19.23
C ARG A 376 22.06 -12.09 -20.44
N ALA A 377 22.80 -11.92 -21.52
CA ALA A 377 22.19 -11.54 -22.79
C ALA A 377 21.25 -12.66 -23.31
N PRO A 378 20.16 -12.35 -24.02
CA PRO A 378 19.69 -11.00 -24.38
C PRO A 378 19.13 -10.20 -23.20
N TYR A 379 19.32 -8.88 -23.27
CA TYR A 379 18.87 -7.93 -22.26
C TYR A 379 17.53 -7.28 -22.64
N ALA A 380 16.86 -6.74 -21.63
CA ALA A 380 15.68 -5.91 -21.74
C ALA A 380 15.85 -4.67 -20.85
N ALA A 381 15.27 -3.54 -21.28
CA ALA A 381 15.30 -2.30 -20.53
C ALA A 381 13.98 -1.54 -20.60
N VAL A 382 13.65 -0.86 -19.50
CA VAL A 382 12.50 0.03 -19.37
C VAL A 382 12.97 1.36 -18.83
N LYS A 383 12.58 2.46 -19.47
CA LYS A 383 12.82 3.81 -18.95
C LYS A 383 11.89 4.03 -17.74
N ALA A 384 12.47 4.39 -16.61
CA ALA A 384 11.77 4.53 -15.34
C ALA A 384 11.77 5.98 -14.82
N ILE A 385 10.68 6.35 -14.17
CA ILE A 385 10.56 7.57 -13.36
C ILE A 385 10.10 7.20 -11.94
N PRO A 386 10.42 8.03 -10.93
CA PRO A 386 9.93 7.84 -9.58
C PRO A 386 8.53 8.45 -9.43
N ALA A 387 7.70 7.82 -8.60
CA ALA A 387 6.36 8.30 -8.31
C ALA A 387 6.00 8.15 -6.83
N LEU A 388 4.98 8.90 -6.40
CA LEU A 388 4.30 8.76 -5.11
C LEU A 388 2.99 8.00 -5.33
N PHE A 389 2.79 6.91 -4.59
CA PHE A 389 1.56 6.10 -4.70
C PHE A 389 0.62 6.32 -3.51
N HIS A 390 1.19 6.43 -2.31
CA HIS A 390 0.42 6.44 -1.08
C HIS A 390 1.18 7.14 0.04
N THR A 391 0.47 7.85 0.92
CA THR A 391 1.02 8.42 2.16
C THR A 391 0.75 7.47 3.31
N GLN A 392 1.79 7.16 4.08
CA GLN A 392 1.75 6.17 5.15
C GLN A 392 1.75 6.81 6.54
N GLY A 393 2.05 8.11 6.61
CA GLY A 393 1.75 8.91 7.79
C GLY A 393 0.27 9.21 7.92
N GLY A 394 -0.17 9.46 9.14
CA GLY A 394 -1.56 9.75 9.46
C GLY A 394 -1.74 10.03 10.95
N VAL A 395 -2.97 9.93 11.44
CA VAL A 395 -3.23 10.05 12.89
C VAL A 395 -2.80 8.79 13.63
N GLN A 396 -2.30 8.93 14.85
CA GLN A 396 -2.00 7.77 15.69
C GLN A 396 -3.30 7.07 16.11
N VAL A 397 -3.23 5.74 16.16
CA VAL A 397 -4.31 4.89 16.63
C VAL A 397 -3.78 3.84 17.59
N ASP A 398 -4.64 3.34 18.48
CA ASP A 398 -4.29 2.20 19.33
C ASP A 398 -4.61 0.84 18.65
N ALA A 399 -4.47 -0.24 19.42
CA ALA A 399 -4.70 -1.61 18.95
C ALA A 399 -6.13 -1.89 18.47
N ASP A 400 -7.11 -1.07 18.87
CA ASP A 400 -8.51 -1.15 18.43
C ASP A 400 -8.83 -0.15 17.31
N ALA A 401 -7.80 0.48 16.72
CA ALA A 401 -7.90 1.54 15.73
C ALA A 401 -8.59 2.83 16.22
N ARG A 402 -8.72 3.04 17.55
CA ARG A 402 -9.27 4.29 18.09
C ARG A 402 -8.29 5.42 17.87
N VAL A 403 -8.78 6.58 17.44
CA VAL A 403 -7.92 7.74 17.19
C VAL A 403 -7.36 8.26 18.52
N LEU A 404 -6.05 8.46 18.58
CA LEU A 404 -5.36 8.97 19.76
C LEU A 404 -5.20 10.48 19.71
N GLY A 405 -5.58 11.15 20.80
CA GLY A 405 -5.23 12.54 21.08
C GLY A 405 -4.34 12.65 22.32
N GLN A 406 -4.01 13.88 22.72
CA GLN A 406 -3.11 14.15 23.85
C GLN A 406 -3.61 13.60 25.20
N ALA A 407 -4.93 13.51 25.38
CA ALA A 407 -5.57 13.04 26.61
C ALA A 407 -6.00 11.55 26.56
N GLY A 408 -5.64 10.82 25.49
CA GLY A 408 -6.09 9.46 25.23
C GLY A 408 -7.02 9.37 24.00
N PRO A 409 -7.73 8.25 23.83
CA PRO A 409 -8.58 8.02 22.66
C PRO A 409 -9.73 9.03 22.53
N ILE A 410 -9.94 9.56 21.32
CA ILE A 410 -11.08 10.42 20.98
C ILE A 410 -12.33 9.54 20.87
N ALA A 411 -13.37 9.87 21.64
CA ALA A 411 -14.56 9.03 21.73
C ALA A 411 -15.37 9.04 20.43
N GLY A 412 -15.84 7.84 20.04
CA GLY A 412 -16.76 7.66 18.90
C GLY A 412 -16.11 7.62 17.53
N VAL A 413 -14.78 7.70 17.42
CA VAL A 413 -14.08 7.72 16.12
C VAL A 413 -12.88 6.78 16.04
N TYR A 414 -12.76 6.14 14.88
CA TYR A 414 -11.69 5.23 14.51
C TYR A 414 -11.06 5.71 13.20
N ALA A 415 -9.80 5.37 12.98
CA ALA A 415 -9.11 5.65 11.72
C ALA A 415 -8.39 4.39 11.22
N VAL A 416 -8.47 4.15 9.91
CA VAL A 416 -7.87 2.96 9.27
C VAL A 416 -7.24 3.34 7.93
N GLY A 417 -6.34 2.49 7.42
CA GLY A 417 -5.64 2.76 6.16
C GLY A 417 -4.89 4.08 6.22
N GLY A 418 -4.86 4.84 5.11
CA GLY A 418 -4.08 6.08 5.02
C GLY A 418 -4.55 7.26 5.89
N VAL A 419 -5.69 7.14 6.59
CA VAL A 419 -6.08 8.13 7.61
C VAL A 419 -5.26 7.91 8.88
N ALA A 420 -5.05 6.64 9.25
CA ALA A 420 -4.20 6.25 10.36
C ALA A 420 -2.73 6.22 9.94
N ALA A 421 -1.84 6.45 10.90
CA ALA A 421 -0.43 6.19 10.74
C ALA A 421 -0.23 4.68 10.51
N GLY A 422 0.40 4.33 9.39
CA GLY A 422 0.75 2.96 9.06
C GLY A 422 1.95 2.44 9.85
N VAL A 423 2.38 1.23 9.52
CA VAL A 423 3.49 0.50 10.18
C VAL A 423 4.85 0.71 9.52
N SER A 424 4.98 1.74 8.69
CA SER A 424 6.23 2.07 8.01
C SER A 424 7.10 3.01 8.85
N GLY A 425 8.30 3.31 8.35
CA GLY A 425 9.26 4.22 9.01
C GLY A 425 8.70 5.61 9.27
N ARG A 426 9.38 6.39 10.12
CA ARG A 426 8.94 7.74 10.51
C ARG A 426 8.91 8.73 9.34
N ALA A 427 9.83 8.59 8.38
CA ALA A 427 10.00 9.51 7.27
C ALA A 427 10.51 8.82 6.00
N GLY A 428 10.15 9.38 4.84
CA GLY A 428 10.64 8.92 3.54
C GLY A 428 9.95 7.64 3.04
N GLY A 429 10.50 7.08 1.95
CA GLY A 429 9.99 5.88 1.30
C GLY A 429 10.64 4.57 1.74
N ALA A 430 11.81 4.60 2.40
CA ALA A 430 12.61 3.40 2.67
C ALA A 430 11.97 2.44 3.67
N GLY A 431 11.18 2.97 4.60
CA GLY A 431 10.54 2.18 5.66
C GLY A 431 9.37 1.30 5.22
N TYR A 432 9.07 1.25 3.92
CA TYR A 432 7.94 0.47 3.39
C TYR A 432 8.31 -0.99 3.13
N SER A 433 7.44 -1.91 3.56
CA SER A 433 7.43 -3.31 3.08
C SER A 433 6.21 -3.52 2.18
N SER A 434 6.34 -4.39 1.18
CA SER A 434 5.24 -4.70 0.27
C SER A 434 4.01 -5.19 1.03
N GLY A 435 2.82 -4.74 0.62
CA GLY A 435 1.56 -5.13 1.26
C GLY A 435 1.25 -4.43 2.60
N ASN A 436 2.17 -3.67 3.19
CA ASN A 436 1.93 -2.97 4.46
C ASN A 436 0.74 -2.01 4.41
N GLY A 437 0.52 -1.35 3.26
CA GLY A 437 -0.63 -0.45 3.09
C GLY A 437 -1.96 -1.19 3.22
N LEU A 438 -2.06 -2.41 2.67
CA LEU A 438 -3.25 -3.24 2.79
C LEU A 438 -3.33 -3.94 4.16
N LEU A 439 -2.21 -4.31 4.78
CA LEU A 439 -2.19 -4.78 6.17
C LEU A 439 -2.77 -3.72 7.11
N ALA A 440 -2.30 -2.48 6.99
CA ALA A 440 -2.79 -1.36 7.78
C ALA A 440 -4.25 -1.03 7.44
N ALA A 441 -4.68 -1.08 6.18
CA ALA A 441 -6.06 -0.82 5.81
C ALA A 441 -7.03 -1.91 6.30
N LEU A 442 -6.82 -3.15 5.90
CA LEU A 442 -7.72 -4.27 6.17
C LEU A 442 -7.62 -4.73 7.63
N GLY A 443 -6.41 -4.79 8.19
CA GLY A 443 -6.18 -5.21 9.57
C GLY A 443 -6.77 -4.22 10.57
N LEU A 444 -6.48 -2.91 10.43
CA LEU A 444 -7.14 -1.90 11.27
C LEU A 444 -8.64 -1.85 10.99
N GLY A 445 -9.08 -2.05 9.74
CA GLY A 445 -10.50 -2.17 9.39
C GLY A 445 -11.21 -3.25 10.21
N MET A 446 -10.64 -4.46 10.23
CA MET A 446 -11.19 -5.60 10.97
C MET A 446 -11.24 -5.31 12.48
N LEU A 447 -10.18 -4.73 13.04
CA LEU A 447 -10.11 -4.40 14.47
C LEU A 447 -11.11 -3.29 14.84
N ALA A 448 -11.16 -2.21 14.04
CA ALA A 448 -12.09 -1.11 14.20
C ALA A 448 -13.54 -1.58 14.17
N GLY A 449 -13.92 -2.38 13.16
CA GLY A 449 -15.27 -2.89 13.00
C GLY A 449 -15.72 -3.76 14.17
N ARG A 450 -14.87 -4.71 14.60
CA ARG A 450 -15.15 -5.57 15.76
C ARG A 450 -15.37 -4.77 17.03
N HIS A 451 -14.50 -3.80 17.29
CA HIS A 451 -14.59 -3.00 18.51
C HIS A 451 -15.73 -1.97 18.44
N ALA A 452 -16.03 -1.41 17.28
CA ALA A 452 -17.15 -0.49 17.07
C ALA A 452 -18.52 -1.17 17.21
N ALA A 453 -18.63 -2.47 16.93
CA ALA A 453 -19.88 -3.22 17.03
C ALA A 453 -20.38 -3.37 18.48
N VAL A 454 -19.49 -3.39 19.46
CA VAL A 454 -19.84 -3.65 20.87
C VAL A 454 -20.76 -2.55 21.41
N PRO A 455 -21.98 -2.87 21.89
CA PRO A 455 -22.87 -1.94 22.61
C PRO A 455 -22.11 -1.25 23.76
N ARG A 456 -22.17 0.08 23.82
CA ARG A 456 -21.55 0.88 24.88
C ARG A 456 -22.59 1.52 25.77
#